data_AF-A0A358RKX1-F1
#
_entry.id   AF-A0A358RKX1-F1
#
_cell.length_a   1.000
_cell.length_b   1.000
_cell.length_c   1.000
_cell.angle_alpha   90.00
_cell.angle_beta   90.00
_cell.angle_gamma   90.00
#
_symmetry.space_group_name_H-M   'P 1'
#
loop_
_entity.id
_entity.type
_entity.pdbx_description
1 polymer ?
#
loop_
_entity_poly.entity_id
_entity_poly.type
_entity_poly.pdbx_seq_one_letter_code
_entity_poly.pdbx_strand_id
1 'polypeptide(L)'
;RGIFAPKSLKRAKRFFARVRKDLQKRGLDPKTCNSQDLYLAWYRQNKKNLALSMLSTMPVFDGEIVRKDLYKNAYKDEQIPCILGVTKNDLLAPYLERIAKTMMKKGNGKVWLSHFYHPLPGDDKGAWHSADLWYIFGLNQHPWRKFGDADYKLSGELRKRYCEFVKTQSPNPQGYAEWKPNTSKEFY
;
A
#
# COMPACT_ATOMS: atom_id res chain seq x y z
N ARG A 1 -2.66 -17.79 -3.83
CA ARG A 1 -3.06 -16.51 -3.19
C ARG A 1 -1.96 -16.13 -2.21
N GLY A 2 -1.41 -14.90 -2.28
CA GLY A 2 -0.29 -14.49 -1.42
C GLY A 2 -0.66 -14.37 0.05
N ILE A 3 0.35 -14.22 0.92
CA ILE A 3 0.18 -14.11 2.37
C ILE A 3 -0.69 -12.91 2.80
N PHE A 4 -0.78 -11.87 1.97
CA PHE A 4 -1.60 -10.67 2.22
C PHE A 4 -3.02 -10.73 1.63
N ALA A 5 -3.38 -11.80 0.92
CA ALA A 5 -4.75 -11.92 0.41
C ALA A 5 -5.77 -11.95 1.58
N PRO A 6 -6.98 -11.40 1.38
CA PRO A 6 -8.01 -11.37 2.40
C PRO A 6 -8.28 -12.75 3.03
N LYS A 7 -8.53 -12.77 4.33
CA LYS A 7 -8.76 -14.01 5.07
C LYS A 7 -10.23 -14.39 5.10
N SER A 8 -10.54 -15.63 5.48
CA SER A 8 -11.95 -16.04 5.62
C SER A 8 -12.58 -15.38 6.85
N LEU A 9 -13.85 -15.00 6.72
CA LEU A 9 -14.65 -14.50 7.84
C LEU A 9 -14.61 -15.45 9.05
N LYS A 10 -14.65 -16.78 8.82
CA LYS A 10 -14.51 -17.80 9.88
C LYS A 10 -13.18 -17.68 10.65
N ARG A 11 -12.06 -17.37 9.98
CA ARG A 11 -10.77 -17.19 10.65
C ARG A 11 -10.79 -15.95 11.53
N ALA A 12 -11.30 -14.83 11.03
CA ALA A 12 -11.39 -13.58 11.78
C ALA A 12 -12.34 -13.69 12.98
N LYS A 13 -13.54 -14.27 12.80
CA LYS A 13 -14.49 -14.53 13.90
C LYS A 13 -13.83 -15.34 15.03
N ARG A 14 -13.07 -16.40 14.69
CA ARG A 14 -12.33 -17.20 15.70
C ARG A 14 -11.26 -16.39 16.43
N PHE A 15 -10.57 -15.47 15.76
CA PHE A 15 -9.58 -14.60 16.39
C PHE A 15 -10.26 -13.61 17.35
N PHE A 16 -11.25 -12.85 16.88
CA PHE A 16 -11.94 -11.85 17.69
C PHE A 16 -12.79 -12.46 18.83
N ALA A 17 -13.23 -13.72 18.72
CA ALA A 17 -13.83 -14.43 19.85
C ALA A 17 -12.85 -14.59 21.03
N ARG A 18 -11.56 -14.80 20.76
CA ARG A 18 -10.54 -14.85 21.83
C ARG A 18 -10.30 -13.48 22.46
N VAL A 19 -10.28 -12.42 21.64
CA VAL A 19 -10.18 -11.04 22.13
C VAL A 19 -11.37 -10.71 23.03
N ARG A 20 -12.60 -11.03 22.60
CA ARG A 20 -13.81 -10.84 23.40
C ARG A 20 -13.76 -11.62 24.71
N LYS A 21 -13.29 -12.87 24.69
CA LYS A 21 -13.13 -13.69 25.91
C LYS A 21 -12.10 -13.08 26.87
N ASP A 22 -11.04 -12.45 26.36
CA ASP A 22 -10.04 -11.76 27.21
C ASP A 22 -10.62 -10.53 27.91
N LEU A 23 -11.45 -9.76 27.22
CA LEU A 23 -12.18 -8.61 27.79
C LEU A 23 -13.23 -9.03 28.81
N GLN A 24 -14.02 -10.05 28.48
CA GLN A 24 -15.05 -10.58 29.39
C GLN A 24 -14.46 -11.07 30.72
N LYS A 25 -13.29 -11.73 30.68
CA LYS A 25 -12.56 -12.14 31.90
C LYS A 25 -12.15 -10.97 32.80
N ARG A 26 -12.19 -9.75 32.29
CA ARG A 26 -11.84 -8.51 32.99
C ARG A 26 -13.07 -7.65 33.29
N GLY A 27 -14.28 -8.16 33.05
CA GLY A 27 -15.52 -7.40 33.23
C GLY A 27 -15.71 -6.29 32.21
N LEU A 28 -15.04 -6.36 31.06
CA LEU A 28 -15.08 -5.31 30.03
C LEU A 28 -15.93 -5.74 28.83
N ASP A 29 -16.75 -4.82 28.33
CA ASP A 29 -17.47 -4.96 27.05
C ASP A 29 -16.66 -4.29 25.93
N PRO A 30 -16.34 -5.01 24.84
CA PRO A 30 -15.63 -4.43 23.69
C PRO A 30 -16.29 -3.19 23.06
N LYS A 31 -17.60 -2.97 23.26
CA LYS A 31 -18.32 -1.82 22.72
C LYS A 31 -18.20 -0.56 23.58
N THR A 32 -17.85 -0.70 24.86
CA THR A 32 -17.88 0.42 25.83
C THR A 32 -16.56 0.61 26.56
N CYS A 33 -15.65 -0.37 26.56
CA CYS A 33 -14.33 -0.22 27.15
C CYS A 33 -13.49 0.83 26.40
N ASN A 34 -12.51 1.42 27.08
CA ASN A 34 -11.58 2.34 26.44
C ASN A 34 -10.70 1.63 25.38
N SER A 35 -10.08 2.42 24.51
CA SER A 35 -9.25 1.92 23.41
C SER A 35 -8.01 1.17 23.88
N GLN A 36 -7.43 1.55 25.01
CA GLN A 36 -6.25 0.91 25.58
C GLN A 36 -6.57 -0.53 26.01
N ASP A 37 -7.69 -0.76 26.68
CA ASP A 37 -8.11 -2.09 27.10
C ASP A 37 -8.41 -3.00 25.92
N LEU A 38 -9.12 -2.47 24.91
CA LEU A 38 -9.39 -3.19 23.67
C LEU A 38 -8.09 -3.58 22.94
N TYR A 39 -7.15 -2.63 22.82
CA TYR A 39 -5.84 -2.88 22.22
C TYR A 39 -5.05 -3.92 23.02
N LEU A 40 -5.00 -3.82 24.34
CA LEU A 40 -4.26 -4.76 25.18
C LEU A 40 -4.87 -6.17 25.10
N ALA A 41 -6.20 -6.29 25.05
CA ALA A 41 -6.86 -7.58 24.85
C ALA A 41 -6.48 -8.20 23.50
N TRP A 42 -6.49 -7.41 22.42
CA TRP A 42 -6.00 -7.82 21.11
C TRP A 42 -4.53 -8.23 21.14
N TYR A 43 -3.68 -7.41 21.77
CA TYR A 43 -2.23 -7.59 21.83
C TYR A 43 -1.86 -8.89 22.57
N ARG A 44 -2.54 -9.21 23.68
CA ARG A 44 -2.35 -10.47 24.41
C ARG A 44 -2.64 -11.71 23.56
N GLN A 45 -3.55 -11.63 22.58
CA GLN A 45 -3.81 -12.74 21.66
C GLN A 45 -2.73 -12.90 20.58
N ASN A 46 -1.85 -11.92 20.42
CA ASN A 46 -0.84 -11.85 19.38
C ASN A 46 0.61 -11.85 19.89
N LYS A 47 0.84 -11.64 21.19
CA LYS A 47 2.17 -11.54 21.82
C LYS A 47 3.15 -12.67 21.45
N LYS A 48 2.64 -13.88 21.17
CA LYS A 48 3.48 -15.04 20.82
C LYS A 48 3.90 -15.09 19.34
N ASN A 49 3.31 -14.24 18.48
CA ASN A 49 3.66 -14.17 17.06
C ASN A 49 3.20 -12.84 16.45
N LEU A 50 4.07 -11.82 16.51
CA LEU A 50 3.78 -10.48 15.99
C LEU A 50 3.52 -10.47 14.48
N ALA A 51 4.14 -11.36 13.71
CA ALA A 51 3.85 -11.51 12.29
C ALA A 51 2.41 -12.01 12.02
N LEU A 52 1.87 -12.86 12.90
CA LEU A 52 0.46 -13.28 12.86
C LEU A 52 -0.51 -12.18 13.31
N SER A 53 -0.04 -11.14 14.02
CA SER A 53 -0.88 -10.04 14.48
C SER A 53 -1.41 -9.23 13.30
N MET A 54 -0.54 -8.87 12.36
CA MET A 54 -0.93 -8.23 11.10
C MET A 54 -1.93 -9.09 10.32
N LEU A 55 -1.67 -10.41 10.20
CA LEU A 55 -2.54 -11.33 9.47
C LEU A 55 -3.91 -11.54 10.12
N SER A 56 -4.08 -11.16 11.39
CA SER A 56 -5.33 -11.30 12.14
C SER A 56 -6.27 -10.11 11.95
N THR A 57 -5.77 -9.01 11.40
CA THR A 57 -6.54 -7.77 11.14
C THR A 57 -6.52 -7.36 9.66
N MET A 58 -6.03 -8.23 8.77
CA MET A 58 -6.18 -8.05 7.32
C MET A 58 -7.66 -8.03 6.91
N PRO A 59 -7.99 -7.40 5.76
CA PRO A 59 -9.33 -7.50 5.18
C PRO A 59 -9.82 -8.95 5.11
N VAL A 60 -11.12 -9.15 5.25
CA VAL A 60 -11.75 -10.47 5.25
C VAL A 60 -12.73 -10.58 4.10
N PHE A 61 -12.81 -11.75 3.48
CA PHE A 61 -13.89 -12.06 2.55
C PHE A 61 -15.21 -12.16 3.32
N ASP A 62 -15.91 -11.03 3.42
CA ASP A 62 -17.20 -10.85 4.07
C ASP A 62 -18.39 -11.09 3.12
N GLY A 63 -18.16 -10.97 1.80
CA GLY A 63 -19.21 -11.08 0.80
C GLY A 63 -19.94 -9.76 0.53
N GLU A 64 -19.61 -8.69 1.25
CA GLU A 64 -20.20 -7.37 1.10
C GLU A 64 -19.16 -6.40 0.52
N ILE A 65 -18.12 -6.07 1.30
CA ILE A 65 -17.04 -5.16 0.89
C ILE A 65 -15.98 -5.93 0.09
N VAL A 66 -15.50 -7.05 0.63
CA VAL A 66 -14.48 -7.88 -0.01
C VAL A 66 -15.11 -9.15 -0.55
N ARG A 67 -15.51 -9.07 -1.81
CA ARG A 67 -16.19 -10.13 -2.54
C ARG A 67 -15.21 -11.06 -3.26
N LYS A 68 -15.34 -12.37 -3.05
CA LYS A 68 -14.41 -13.38 -3.62
C LYS A 68 -14.49 -13.49 -5.13
N ASP A 69 -15.69 -13.33 -5.67
CA ASP A 69 -16.01 -13.30 -7.09
C ASP A 69 -15.31 -12.12 -7.77
N LEU A 70 -15.48 -10.90 -7.25
CA LEU A 70 -14.79 -9.70 -7.76
C LEU A 70 -13.27 -9.77 -7.57
N TYR A 71 -12.80 -10.25 -6.42
CA TYR A 71 -11.36 -10.31 -6.12
C TYR A 71 -10.58 -11.22 -7.09
N LYS A 72 -11.20 -12.27 -7.65
CA LYS A 72 -10.54 -13.14 -8.64
C LYS A 72 -10.28 -12.41 -9.96
N ASN A 73 -11.11 -11.43 -10.29
CA ASN A 73 -11.10 -10.70 -11.55
C ASN A 73 -10.69 -9.23 -11.39
N ALA A 74 -10.21 -8.83 -10.21
CA ALA A 74 -9.91 -7.43 -9.87
C ALA A 74 -8.94 -6.72 -10.84
N TYR A 75 -8.24 -7.46 -11.69
CA TYR A 75 -7.31 -6.93 -12.70
C TYR A 75 -7.76 -7.19 -14.15
N LYS A 76 -8.89 -7.86 -14.38
CA LYS A 76 -9.27 -8.38 -15.70
C LYS A 76 -10.47 -7.67 -16.32
N ASP A 77 -11.47 -7.34 -15.51
CA ASP A 77 -12.76 -6.97 -16.08
C ASP A 77 -12.86 -5.44 -16.26
N GLU A 78 -12.30 -4.63 -15.35
CA GLU A 78 -12.38 -3.16 -15.41
C GLU A 78 -11.23 -2.49 -14.63
N GLN A 79 -9.98 -2.59 -15.11
CA GLN A 79 -8.90 -1.89 -14.43
C GLN A 79 -8.94 -0.38 -14.75
N ILE A 80 -9.32 0.41 -13.74
CA ILE A 80 -9.22 1.88 -13.76
C ILE A 80 -7.76 2.27 -14.01
N PRO A 81 -7.48 3.31 -14.82
CA PRO A 81 -6.14 3.85 -14.95
C PRO A 81 -5.50 4.06 -13.58
N CYS A 82 -4.24 3.65 -13.40
CA CYS A 82 -3.56 3.82 -12.12
C CYS A 82 -2.04 3.96 -12.24
N ILE A 83 -1.46 4.68 -11.29
CA ILE A 83 -0.02 4.68 -11.04
C ILE A 83 0.25 3.75 -9.85
N LEU A 84 1.07 2.71 -10.06
CA LEU A 84 1.54 1.81 -9.01
C LEU A 84 2.90 2.31 -8.50
N GLY A 85 3.02 2.54 -7.20
CA GLY A 85 4.28 2.93 -6.56
C GLY A 85 4.99 1.74 -5.93
N VAL A 86 6.30 1.64 -6.15
CA VAL A 86 7.20 0.74 -5.41
C VAL A 86 8.51 1.48 -5.11
N THR A 87 9.07 1.25 -3.92
CA THR A 87 10.34 1.87 -3.50
C THR A 87 11.46 0.82 -3.49
N LYS A 88 12.68 1.21 -3.89
CA LYS A 88 13.81 0.27 -4.07
C LYS A 88 14.18 -0.47 -2.78
N ASN A 89 14.18 0.23 -1.65
CA ASN A 89 14.60 -0.28 -0.35
C ASN A 89 13.40 -0.57 0.57
N ASP A 90 12.26 -0.92 -0.01
CA ASP A 90 11.06 -1.32 0.72
C ASP A 90 11.29 -2.59 1.57
N LEU A 91 10.55 -2.71 2.68
CA LEU A 91 10.55 -3.89 3.56
C LEU A 91 10.19 -5.18 2.81
N LEU A 92 9.41 -5.07 1.73
CA LEU A 92 8.96 -6.19 0.91
C LEU A 92 9.26 -5.97 -0.59
N ALA A 93 10.34 -5.27 -0.93
CA ALA A 93 10.62 -4.80 -2.29
C ALA A 93 10.45 -5.89 -3.40
N PRO A 94 11.07 -7.09 -3.30
CA PRO A 94 10.91 -8.13 -4.33
C PRO A 94 9.45 -8.62 -4.47
N TYR A 95 8.72 -8.63 -3.37
CA TYR A 95 7.32 -9.07 -3.35
C TYR A 95 6.40 -8.03 -3.97
N LEU A 96 6.56 -6.75 -3.61
CA LEU A 96 5.77 -5.63 -4.13
C LEU A 96 6.04 -5.41 -5.61
N GLU A 97 7.31 -5.46 -6.04
CA GLU A 97 7.68 -5.36 -7.45
C GLU A 97 7.03 -6.48 -8.28
N ARG A 98 7.04 -7.72 -7.76
CA ARG A 98 6.36 -8.84 -8.41
C ARG A 98 4.84 -8.63 -8.52
N ILE A 99 4.19 -8.07 -7.49
CA ILE A 99 2.76 -7.74 -7.55
C ILE A 99 2.52 -6.69 -8.62
N ALA A 100 3.29 -5.59 -8.61
CA ALA A 100 3.14 -4.52 -9.58
C ALA A 100 3.29 -5.04 -11.02
N LYS A 101 4.35 -5.82 -11.29
CA LYS A 101 4.55 -6.51 -12.57
C LYS A 101 3.39 -7.42 -12.94
N THR A 102 2.83 -8.16 -11.98
CA THR A 102 1.67 -9.03 -12.22
C THR A 102 0.42 -8.22 -12.59
N MET A 103 0.17 -7.11 -11.90
CA MET A 103 -0.94 -6.21 -12.19
C MET A 103 -0.80 -5.58 -13.57
N MET A 104 0.39 -5.12 -13.93
CA MET A 104 0.67 -4.56 -15.26
C MET A 104 0.50 -5.59 -16.38
N LYS A 105 0.92 -6.85 -16.16
CA LYS A 105 0.84 -7.92 -17.17
C LYS A 105 -0.57 -8.47 -17.36
N LYS A 106 -1.33 -8.61 -16.27
CA LYS A 106 -2.68 -9.22 -16.29
C LYS A 106 -3.79 -8.19 -16.46
N GLY A 107 -3.46 -6.92 -16.26
CA GLY A 107 -4.31 -5.77 -16.45
C GLY A 107 -4.76 -5.59 -17.88
N ASN A 108 -6.01 -5.14 -18.06
CA ASN A 108 -6.50 -4.61 -19.33
C ASN A 108 -6.52 -3.07 -19.37
N GLY A 109 -6.21 -2.40 -18.25
CA GLY A 109 -6.21 -0.94 -18.11
C GLY A 109 -4.84 -0.29 -18.36
N LYS A 110 -4.83 1.05 -18.42
CA LYS A 110 -3.58 1.82 -18.49
C LYS A 110 -2.93 1.88 -17.11
N VAL A 111 -1.78 1.21 -16.96
CA VAL A 111 -1.05 1.15 -15.68
C VAL A 111 0.35 1.70 -15.86
N TRP A 112 0.73 2.64 -15.00
CA TRP A 112 2.09 3.17 -14.93
C TRP A 112 2.78 2.67 -13.67
N LEU A 113 4.08 2.40 -13.76
CA LEU A 113 4.89 1.98 -12.61
C LEU A 113 5.85 3.09 -12.19
N SER A 114 5.64 3.64 -11.00
CA SER A 114 6.56 4.54 -10.32
C SER A 114 7.51 3.69 -9.50
N HIS A 115 8.68 3.41 -10.06
CA HIS A 115 9.73 2.68 -9.36
C HIS A 115 10.70 3.70 -8.78
N PHE A 116 10.57 3.99 -7.49
CA PHE A 116 11.28 5.06 -6.82
C PHE A 116 12.63 4.57 -6.27
N TYR A 117 13.72 5.06 -6.88
CA TYR A 117 15.11 4.69 -6.54
C TYR A 117 15.89 5.78 -5.83
N HIS A 118 15.35 7.00 -5.81
CA HIS A 118 16.09 8.17 -5.36
C HIS A 118 16.24 8.14 -3.83
N PRO A 119 17.47 8.11 -3.28
CA PRO A 119 17.69 8.05 -1.85
C PRO A 119 17.30 9.38 -1.18
N LEU A 120 16.80 9.33 0.06
CA LEU A 120 16.52 10.55 0.80
C LEU A 120 17.79 11.15 1.40
N PRO A 121 17.90 12.49 1.45
CA PRO A 121 19.01 13.15 2.11
C PRO A 121 18.91 13.00 3.64
N GLY A 122 20.07 12.90 4.29
CA GLY A 122 20.20 12.90 5.74
C GLY A 122 20.35 11.53 6.41
N ASP A 123 20.33 10.42 5.64
CA ASP A 123 20.65 9.08 6.12
C ASP A 123 21.13 8.16 4.98
N ASP A 124 21.50 6.92 5.33
CA ASP A 124 21.98 5.89 4.42
C ASP A 124 20.92 4.83 4.06
N LYS A 125 19.63 5.11 4.33
CA LYS A 125 18.55 4.12 4.21
C LYS A 125 18.00 3.97 2.79
N GLY A 126 18.47 4.79 1.86
CA GLY A 126 18.05 4.73 0.46
C GLY A 126 16.59 5.16 0.26
N ALA A 127 15.92 4.53 -0.70
CA ALA A 127 14.50 4.75 -1.01
C ALA A 127 13.64 3.75 -0.22
N TRP A 128 13.52 3.97 1.09
CA TRP A 128 12.80 3.09 2.03
C TRP A 128 11.27 3.18 1.88
N HIS A 129 10.53 2.35 2.59
CA HIS A 129 9.06 2.27 2.50
C HIS A 129 8.37 3.63 2.78
N SER A 130 7.67 4.20 1.80
CA SER A 130 7.06 5.55 1.85
C SER A 130 8.02 6.74 1.69
N ALA A 131 9.25 6.50 1.24
CA ALA A 131 10.23 7.54 0.89
C ALA A 131 9.75 8.50 -0.22
N ASP A 132 9.02 7.98 -1.20
CA ASP A 132 8.46 8.70 -2.35
C ASP A 132 7.42 9.75 -1.94
N LEU A 133 6.72 9.55 -0.83
CA LEU A 133 5.70 10.47 -0.31
C LEU A 133 6.27 11.88 -0.06
N TRP A 134 7.55 11.97 0.29
CA TRP A 134 8.23 13.26 0.47
C TRP A 134 8.22 14.12 -0.79
N TYR A 135 8.30 13.48 -1.95
CA TYR A 135 8.40 14.14 -3.24
C TYR A 135 7.01 14.35 -3.85
N ILE A 136 6.13 13.34 -3.73
CA ILE A 136 4.76 13.37 -4.27
C ILE A 136 3.91 14.42 -3.55
N PHE A 137 4.04 14.55 -2.23
CA PHE A 137 3.26 15.54 -1.45
C PHE A 137 3.99 16.88 -1.23
N GLY A 138 5.24 17.02 -1.69
CA GLY A 138 6.02 18.25 -1.50
C GLY A 138 6.45 18.49 -0.06
N LEU A 139 6.61 17.42 0.74
CA LEU A 139 7.09 17.50 2.13
C LEU A 139 8.59 17.83 2.21
N ASN A 140 9.30 17.80 1.08
CA ASN A 140 10.69 18.25 0.95
C ASN A 140 10.93 19.73 1.31
N GLN A 141 9.86 20.48 1.61
CA GLN A 141 9.93 21.83 2.17
C GLN A 141 10.18 21.86 3.69
N HIS A 142 10.23 20.71 4.37
CA HIS A 142 10.48 20.64 5.81
C HIS A 142 11.96 20.71 6.21
N PRO A 143 12.30 21.40 7.31
CA PRO A 143 13.67 21.85 7.59
C PRO A 143 14.63 20.79 8.15
N TRP A 144 14.14 19.65 8.66
CA TRP A 144 15.02 18.69 9.34
C TRP A 144 15.84 17.81 8.38
N ARG A 145 15.42 17.69 7.11
CA ARG A 145 16.20 17.05 6.04
C ARG A 145 16.71 18.12 5.08
N LYS A 146 18.00 18.03 4.73
CA LYS A 146 18.64 18.96 3.79
C LYS A 146 18.43 18.50 2.35
N PHE A 147 17.26 18.81 1.78
CA PHE A 147 16.97 18.57 0.37
C PHE A 147 17.77 19.51 -0.53
N GLY A 148 18.27 18.98 -1.64
CA GLY A 148 19.04 19.72 -2.65
C GLY A 148 18.26 19.92 -3.96
N ASP A 149 18.90 20.56 -4.93
CA ASP A 149 18.27 20.92 -6.21
C ASP A 149 17.72 19.72 -6.97
N ALA A 150 18.41 18.59 -6.93
CA ALA A 150 17.94 17.34 -7.53
C ALA A 150 16.62 16.86 -6.90
N ASP A 151 16.45 17.02 -5.59
CA ASP A 151 15.24 16.64 -4.87
C ASP A 151 14.07 17.57 -5.22
N TYR A 152 14.33 18.87 -5.28
CA TYR A 152 13.32 19.86 -5.68
C TYR A 152 12.87 19.67 -7.13
N LYS A 153 13.82 19.38 -8.03
CA LYS A 153 13.52 19.06 -9.43
C LYS A 153 12.67 17.79 -9.54
N LEU A 154 13.07 16.72 -8.86
CA LEU A 154 12.34 15.45 -8.83
C LEU A 154 10.93 15.61 -8.25
N SER A 155 10.80 16.31 -7.11
CA SER A 155 9.49 16.59 -6.50
C SER A 155 8.62 17.47 -7.40
N GLY A 156 9.20 18.44 -8.10
CA GLY A 156 8.49 19.26 -9.09
C GLY A 156 7.93 18.42 -10.23
N GLU A 157 8.72 17.51 -10.80
CA GLU A 157 8.30 16.60 -11.86
C GLU A 157 7.23 15.61 -11.38
N LEU A 158 7.47 14.90 -10.27
CA LEU A 158 6.51 13.92 -9.74
C LEU A 158 5.15 14.56 -9.45
N ARG A 159 5.12 15.74 -8.82
CA ARG A 159 3.86 16.45 -8.57
C ARG A 159 3.15 16.81 -9.87
N LYS A 160 3.86 17.35 -10.87
CA LYS A 160 3.25 17.68 -12.17
C LYS A 160 2.66 16.45 -12.82
N ARG A 161 3.38 15.32 -12.85
CA ARG A 161 2.90 14.06 -13.43
C ARG A 161 1.68 13.50 -12.70
N TYR A 162 1.68 13.51 -11.36
CA TYR A 162 0.54 13.03 -10.58
C TYR A 162 -0.68 13.94 -10.69
N CYS A 163 -0.50 15.26 -10.68
CA CYS A 163 -1.57 16.21 -10.93
C CYS A 163 -2.15 16.06 -12.34
N GLU A 164 -1.30 15.86 -13.35
CA GLU A 164 -1.73 15.60 -14.72
C GLU A 164 -2.55 14.31 -14.80
N PHE A 165 -2.08 13.24 -14.15
CA PHE A 165 -2.79 11.98 -14.10
C PHE A 165 -4.20 12.12 -13.48
N VAL A 166 -4.35 12.89 -12.41
CA VAL A 166 -5.67 13.14 -11.81
C VAL A 166 -6.59 13.90 -12.77
N LYS A 167 -6.06 14.83 -13.57
CA LYS A 167 -6.84 15.64 -14.53
C LYS A 167 -7.23 14.87 -15.79
N THR A 168 -6.31 14.07 -16.34
CA THR A 168 -6.42 13.53 -17.70
C THR A 168 -6.31 12.01 -17.77
N GLN A 169 -6.17 11.32 -16.63
CA GLN A 169 -5.89 9.88 -16.54
C GLN A 169 -4.59 9.46 -17.24
N SER A 170 -3.63 10.39 -17.40
CA SER A 170 -2.32 10.18 -18.02
C SER A 170 -1.25 11.01 -17.30
N PRO A 171 -0.10 10.44 -16.89
CA PRO A 171 0.95 11.17 -16.16
C PRO A 171 1.96 11.87 -17.10
N ASN A 172 1.49 12.35 -18.26
CA ASN A 172 2.32 12.90 -19.34
C ASN A 172 2.03 14.39 -19.58
N PRO A 173 2.45 15.28 -18.66
CA PRO A 173 2.34 16.72 -18.87
C PRO A 173 3.30 17.17 -19.98
N GLN A 174 2.95 18.28 -20.64
CA GLN A 174 3.80 18.88 -21.67
C GLN A 174 5.21 19.19 -21.15
N GLY A 175 6.23 18.95 -21.99
CA GLY A 175 7.62 19.26 -21.66
C GLY A 175 8.36 18.18 -20.88
N TYR A 176 7.74 17.03 -20.63
CA TYR A 176 8.37 15.86 -20.00
C TYR A 176 8.44 14.68 -20.96
N ALA A 177 9.44 13.81 -20.76
CA ALA A 177 9.53 12.56 -21.48
C ALA A 177 8.29 11.69 -21.23
N GLU A 178 7.88 10.96 -22.26
CA GLU A 178 6.73 10.06 -22.18
C GLU A 178 6.97 8.98 -21.13
N TRP A 179 6.04 8.88 -20.19
CA TRP A 179 5.88 7.75 -19.29
C TRP A 179 4.86 6.80 -19.90
N LYS A 180 5.37 5.72 -20.49
CA LYS A 180 4.53 4.74 -21.17
C LYS A 180 3.71 3.93 -20.17
N PRO A 181 2.38 3.79 -20.37
CA PRO A 181 1.62 2.79 -19.65
C PRO A 181 2.01 1.40 -20.15
N ASN A 182 1.93 0.40 -19.28
CA ASN A 182 2.00 -0.98 -19.76
C ASN A 182 0.60 -1.40 -20.21
N THR A 183 0.36 -1.37 -21.51
CA THR A 183 -0.81 -1.99 -22.15
C THR A 183 -0.45 -3.43 -22.53
N SER A 184 -0.30 -4.28 -21.52
CA SER A 184 -0.27 -5.75 -21.54
C SER A 184 0.67 -6.54 -22.48
N LYS A 185 1.47 -6.00 -23.41
CA LYS A 185 2.23 -6.88 -24.35
C LYS A 185 3.66 -6.54 -24.77
N GLU A 186 4.20 -5.34 -24.51
CA GLU A 186 5.51 -4.96 -25.10
C GLU A 186 6.61 -4.55 -24.11
N PHE A 187 6.31 -4.54 -22.82
CA PHE A 187 7.33 -4.25 -21.81
C PHE A 187 7.61 -5.52 -21.03
N TYR A 188 8.63 -6.26 -21.48
CA TYR A 188 9.63 -7.07 -20.76
C TYR A 188 10.30 -8.05 -21.72
#